data_AF-A0A9P3HAG5-F1
#
_entry.id   AF-A0A9P3HAG5-F1
#
_cell.length_a   1.000
_cell.length_b   1.000
_cell.length_c   1.000
_cell.angle_alpha   90.00
_cell.angle_beta   90.00
_cell.angle_gamma   90.00
#
_symmetry.space_group_name_H-M   'P 1'
#
loop_
_entity.id
_entity.type
_entity.pdbx_description
1 polymer ?
#
loop_
_entity_poly.entity_id
_entity_poly.type
_entity_poly.pdbx_seq_one_letter_code
_entity_poly.pdbx_strand_id
1 'polypeptide(L)'
;MNGLRLLTRNVNNIARTGAQVRAFQSSSLVFTGKTHDATDDTFKTLVSSKEPILVDFHADWCRPCHMLDPIIRKAVADSGAVTLLRVDVDECPQVASKFQIASIPCVMAFKDGEPVEKFVGALPKNAVVDFVTKHAGRA
;
A
#
# COMPACT_ATOMS: atom_id res chain seq x y z
N MET A 1 61.01 -46.17 -25.94
CA MET A 1 60.69 -44.79 -26.38
C MET A 1 60.25 -44.03 -25.13
N ASN A 2 61.23 -43.48 -24.41
CA ASN A 2 61.08 -42.79 -23.12
C ASN A 2 61.29 -41.28 -23.39
N GLY A 3 60.47 -40.40 -22.83
CA GLY A 3 60.70 -38.96 -22.98
C GLY A 3 59.59 -38.06 -22.44
N LEU A 4 59.60 -37.87 -21.13
CA LEU A 4 58.85 -36.87 -20.37
C LEU A 4 59.33 -35.44 -20.72
N ARG A 5 58.41 -34.49 -21.01
CA ARG A 5 58.61 -33.02 -20.89
C ARG A 5 57.24 -32.32 -20.94
N LEU A 6 56.68 -31.95 -19.79
CA LEU A 6 56.72 -30.59 -19.22
C LEU A 6 56.08 -29.53 -20.13
N LEU A 7 54.81 -29.20 -19.87
CA LEU A 7 54.25 -27.89 -20.17
C LEU A 7 53.92 -27.19 -18.84
N THR A 8 54.89 -26.35 -18.47
CA THR A 8 54.86 -25.10 -17.72
C THR A 8 53.54 -24.68 -17.05
N ARG A 9 53.65 -24.43 -15.74
CA ARG A 9 52.69 -23.67 -14.93
C ARG A 9 52.51 -22.26 -15.51
N ASN A 10 51.29 -21.73 -15.47
CA ASN A 10 51.11 -20.34 -15.09
C ASN A 10 49.93 -20.22 -14.11
N VAL A 11 50.26 -19.68 -12.93
CA VAL A 11 49.39 -19.37 -11.81
C VAL A 11 49.47 -17.87 -11.62
N ASN A 12 48.34 -17.31 -11.15
CA ASN A 12 48.13 -15.95 -10.65
C ASN A 12 47.81 -14.87 -11.69
N ASN A 13 46.95 -13.89 -11.41
CA ASN A 13 45.88 -13.63 -10.44
C ASN A 13 45.37 -12.20 -10.80
N ILE A 14 44.47 -11.64 -9.98
CA ILE A 14 44.04 -10.23 -9.89
C ILE A 14 42.66 -10.02 -10.55
N ALA A 15 41.56 -10.33 -9.86
CA ALA A 15 40.90 -9.51 -8.84
C ALA A 15 40.26 -8.23 -9.40
N ARG A 16 38.93 -8.14 -9.32
CA ARG A 16 38.19 -7.05 -8.64
C ARG A 16 36.67 -7.25 -8.76
N THR A 17 36.03 -7.26 -7.58
CA THR A 17 34.69 -6.69 -7.24
C THR A 17 33.49 -7.15 -8.08
N GLY A 18 32.49 -7.82 -7.54
CA GLY A 18 31.66 -7.38 -6.41
C GLY A 18 30.30 -6.92 -6.95
N ALA A 19 29.22 -7.47 -6.40
CA ALA A 19 27.83 -7.06 -6.59
C ALA A 19 27.15 -7.36 -7.95
N GLN A 20 26.61 -8.57 -8.09
CA GLN A 20 25.18 -8.71 -8.39
C GLN A 20 24.62 -9.89 -7.61
N VAL A 21 24.38 -9.63 -6.32
CA VAL A 21 23.18 -10.19 -5.68
C VAL A 21 22.04 -9.75 -6.59
N ARG A 22 21.51 -10.64 -7.42
CA ARG A 22 20.23 -10.39 -8.09
C ARG A 22 19.28 -10.05 -6.96
N ALA A 23 18.91 -8.78 -6.94
CA ALA A 23 18.08 -8.19 -5.92
C ALA A 23 16.96 -9.18 -5.60
N PHE A 24 16.80 -9.47 -4.30
CA PHE A 24 15.50 -9.65 -3.72
C PHE A 24 14.58 -8.66 -4.43
N GLN A 25 13.79 -9.13 -5.39
CA GLN A 25 12.59 -8.41 -5.77
C GLN A 25 11.71 -8.54 -4.53
N SER A 26 11.97 -7.66 -3.56
CA SER A 26 11.04 -7.33 -2.52
C SER A 26 9.82 -6.87 -3.28
N SER A 27 8.86 -7.76 -3.40
CA SER A 27 7.50 -7.52 -3.86
C SER A 27 6.79 -6.61 -2.85
N SER A 28 7.39 -5.46 -2.54
CA SER A 28 6.68 -4.29 -2.08
C SER A 28 5.95 -3.82 -3.33
N LEU A 29 4.74 -4.34 -3.53
CA LEU A 29 3.85 -3.85 -4.57
C LEU A 29 3.82 -2.33 -4.45
N VAL A 30 4.16 -1.64 -5.53
CA VAL A 30 3.93 -0.21 -5.69
C VAL A 30 2.41 -0.01 -5.62
N PHE A 31 1.91 0.28 -4.42
CA PHE A 31 0.51 0.38 -4.07
C PHE A 31 0.05 1.84 -4.17
N THR A 32 0.98 2.79 -4.00
CA THR A 32 0.70 4.23 -4.00
C THR A 32 -0.04 4.74 -5.25
N GLY A 33 -0.97 5.65 -5.02
CA GLY A 33 -1.80 6.29 -6.04
C GLY A 33 -2.91 5.40 -6.61
N LYS A 34 -3.07 4.17 -6.11
CA LYS A 34 -4.08 3.22 -6.59
C LYS A 34 -5.26 3.08 -5.65
N THR A 35 -6.30 2.41 -6.12
CA THR A 35 -7.45 2.00 -5.32
C THR A 35 -7.62 0.49 -5.42
N HIS A 36 -7.88 -0.15 -4.28
CA HIS A 36 -8.08 -1.58 -4.19
C HIS A 36 -9.25 -1.88 -3.25
N ASP A 37 -10.07 -2.85 -3.60
CA ASP A 37 -11.12 -3.34 -2.71
C ASP A 37 -10.52 -4.45 -1.83
N ALA A 38 -10.93 -4.46 -0.56
CA ALA A 38 -10.50 -5.43 0.44
C ALA A 38 -11.66 -6.34 0.83
N THR A 39 -11.30 -7.55 1.27
CA THR A 39 -12.20 -8.53 1.90
C THR A 39 -11.81 -8.73 3.36
N ASP A 40 -12.67 -9.35 4.16
CA ASP A 40 -12.36 -9.70 5.55
C ASP A 40 -11.00 -10.44 5.69
N ASP A 41 -10.70 -11.36 4.76
CA ASP A 41 -9.47 -12.16 4.77
C ASP A 41 -8.21 -11.38 4.35
N THR A 42 -8.37 -10.44 3.42
CA THR A 42 -7.23 -9.74 2.81
C THR A 42 -6.87 -8.45 3.55
N PHE A 43 -7.83 -7.87 4.29
CA PHE A 43 -7.70 -6.57 4.93
C PHE A 43 -6.42 -6.43 5.76
N LYS A 44 -6.16 -7.38 6.68
CA LYS A 44 -5.01 -7.31 7.60
C LYS A 44 -3.68 -7.24 6.86
N THR A 45 -3.53 -8.03 5.80
CA THR A 45 -2.32 -8.07 4.98
C THR A 45 -2.14 -6.76 4.23
N LEU A 46 -3.22 -6.20 3.67
CA LEU A 46 -3.18 -4.96 2.91
C LEU A 46 -2.79 -3.77 3.80
N VAL A 47 -3.42 -3.59 4.97
CA VAL A 47 -3.12 -2.45 5.87
C VAL A 47 -1.75 -2.52 6.52
N SER A 48 -1.12 -3.69 6.55
CA SER A 48 0.23 -3.90 7.08
C SER A 48 1.34 -3.47 6.10
N SER A 49 0.98 -2.84 4.97
CA SER A 49 1.95 -2.22 4.06
C SER A 49 2.75 -1.14 4.77
N LYS A 50 4.00 -0.95 4.33
CA LYS A 50 4.84 0.18 4.76
C LYS A 50 4.38 1.51 4.18
N GLU A 51 3.58 1.47 3.12
CA GLU A 51 3.05 2.66 2.47
C GLU A 51 1.84 3.19 3.26
N PRO A 52 1.63 4.52 3.34
CA PRO A 52 0.45 5.07 3.99
C PRO A 52 -0.83 4.60 3.27
N ILE A 53 -1.80 4.14 4.05
CA ILE A 53 -3.06 3.59 3.54
C ILE A 53 -4.22 4.41 4.08
N LEU A 54 -5.17 4.73 3.22
CA LEU A 54 -6.49 5.22 3.60
C LEU A 54 -7.50 4.12 3.35
N VAL A 55 -8.32 3.79 4.32
CA VAL A 55 -9.42 2.85 4.20
C VAL A 55 -10.73 3.62 4.13
N ASP A 56 -11.48 3.50 3.04
CA ASP A 56 -12.83 4.03 2.86
C ASP A 56 -13.86 2.92 3.09
N PHE A 57 -14.57 3.03 4.22
CA PHE A 57 -15.69 2.17 4.57
C PHE A 57 -16.97 2.71 3.92
N HIS A 58 -17.53 1.94 2.99
CA HIS A 58 -18.70 2.33 2.18
C HIS A 58 -19.74 1.20 2.09
N ALA A 59 -20.83 1.47 1.36
CA ALA A 59 -21.78 0.47 0.89
C ALA A 59 -22.43 0.96 -0.42
N ASP A 60 -22.89 0.05 -1.27
CA ASP A 60 -23.49 0.41 -2.56
C ASP A 60 -24.79 1.22 -2.43
N TRP A 61 -25.57 1.00 -1.37
CA TRP A 61 -26.81 1.75 -1.10
C TRP A 61 -26.57 3.13 -0.47
N CYS A 62 -25.32 3.49 -0.18
CA CYS A 62 -24.96 4.73 0.51
C CYS A 62 -24.80 5.91 -0.47
N ARG A 63 -25.85 6.73 -0.63
CA ARG A 63 -25.79 7.94 -1.48
C ARG A 63 -24.65 8.91 -1.12
N PRO A 64 -24.37 9.23 0.16
CA PRO A 64 -23.23 10.08 0.51
C PRO A 64 -21.87 9.48 0.13
N CYS A 65 -21.74 8.15 0.12
CA CYS A 65 -20.52 7.46 -0.30
C CYS A 65 -20.25 7.70 -1.79
N HIS A 66 -21.29 7.65 -2.64
CA HIS A 66 -21.18 7.97 -4.07
C HIS A 66 -20.70 9.40 -4.35
N MET A 67 -20.98 10.36 -3.45
CA MET A 67 -20.46 11.73 -3.58
C MET A 67 -18.98 11.82 -3.20
N LEU A 68 -18.55 11.05 -2.19
CA LEU A 68 -17.18 11.06 -1.70
C LEU A 68 -16.21 10.30 -2.61
N ASP A 69 -16.63 9.16 -3.16
CA ASP A 69 -15.82 8.24 -3.96
C ASP A 69 -14.99 8.93 -5.08
N PRO A 70 -15.58 9.73 -5.99
CA PRO A 70 -14.80 10.39 -7.05
C PRO A 70 -13.82 11.43 -6.50
N ILE A 71 -14.13 12.04 -5.35
CA ILE A 71 -13.29 13.05 -4.72
C ILE A 71 -12.05 12.41 -4.11
N ILE A 72 -12.23 11.36 -3.29
CA ILE A 72 -11.12 10.71 -2.60
C ILE A 72 -10.22 9.94 -3.57
N ARG A 73 -10.80 9.23 -4.55
CA ARG A 73 -10.02 8.56 -5.60
C ARG A 73 -9.13 9.52 -6.37
N LYS A 74 -9.69 10.68 -6.74
CA LYS A 74 -8.92 11.72 -7.43
C LYS A 74 -7.81 12.29 -6.55
N ALA A 75 -8.11 12.61 -5.28
CA ALA A 75 -7.10 13.13 -4.36
C ALA A 75 -5.95 12.14 -4.12
N VAL A 76 -6.26 10.85 -4.00
CA VAL A 76 -5.26 9.77 -3.87
C VAL A 76 -4.42 9.63 -5.13
N ALA A 77 -5.05 9.62 -6.30
CA ALA A 77 -4.35 9.54 -7.58
C ALA A 77 -3.44 10.75 -7.83
N ASP A 78 -3.92 11.96 -7.55
CA ASP A 78 -3.17 13.21 -7.70
C ASP A 78 -1.99 13.28 -6.70
N SER A 79 -2.15 12.69 -5.50
CA SER A 79 -1.08 12.58 -4.48
C SER A 79 0.01 11.59 -4.87
N GLY A 80 -0.36 10.41 -5.41
CA GLY A 80 0.60 9.37 -5.82
C GLY A 80 1.41 8.75 -4.67
N ALA A 81 1.14 9.11 -3.42
CA ALA A 81 1.93 8.74 -2.24
C ALA A 81 1.17 7.93 -1.19
N VAL A 82 -0.16 7.85 -1.29
CA VAL A 82 -1.00 7.03 -0.43
C VAL A 82 -1.77 6.02 -1.26
N THR A 83 -2.23 4.95 -0.64
CA THR A 83 -3.15 4.02 -1.31
C THR A 83 -4.52 4.06 -0.70
N LEU A 84 -5.55 3.97 -1.55
CA LEU A 84 -6.93 3.84 -1.11
C LEU A 84 -7.33 2.36 -1.08
N LEU A 85 -7.65 1.85 0.11
CA LEU A 85 -8.39 0.62 0.31
C LEU A 85 -9.86 0.94 0.46
N ARG A 86 -10.71 0.18 -0.22
CA ARG A 86 -12.16 0.27 -0.11
C ARG A 86 -12.68 -0.98 0.59
N VAL A 87 -13.57 -0.76 1.55
CA VAL A 87 -14.18 -1.83 2.35
C VAL A 87 -15.68 -1.62 2.28
N ASP A 88 -16.36 -2.53 1.60
CA ASP A 88 -17.81 -2.61 1.69
C ASP A 88 -18.19 -3.23 3.05
N VAL A 89 -18.99 -2.51 3.84
CA VAL A 89 -19.36 -2.94 5.20
C VAL A 89 -20.34 -4.12 5.21
N ASP A 90 -21.07 -4.36 4.13
CA ASP A 90 -21.97 -5.51 4.00
C ASP A 90 -21.19 -6.78 3.63
N GLU A 91 -20.14 -6.64 2.80
CA GLU A 91 -19.27 -7.75 2.42
C GLU A 91 -18.17 -8.05 3.44
N CYS A 92 -17.78 -7.05 4.25
CA CYS A 92 -16.72 -7.17 5.26
C CYS A 92 -17.23 -6.87 6.69
N PRO A 93 -18.23 -7.61 7.21
CA PRO A 93 -18.83 -7.32 8.49
C PRO A 93 -17.86 -7.51 9.67
N GLN A 94 -16.85 -8.38 9.54
CA GLN A 94 -15.88 -8.60 10.61
C GLN A 94 -14.94 -7.40 10.74
N VAL A 95 -14.42 -6.89 9.61
CA VAL A 95 -13.60 -5.69 9.60
C VAL A 95 -14.41 -4.48 10.07
N ALA A 96 -15.63 -4.29 9.57
CA ALA A 96 -16.49 -3.18 9.98
C ALA A 96 -16.77 -3.19 11.49
N SER A 97 -17.06 -4.37 12.06
CA SER A 97 -17.26 -4.54 13.51
C SER A 97 -15.99 -4.25 14.31
N LYS A 98 -14.83 -4.77 13.85
CA LYS A 98 -13.52 -4.56 14.50
C LYS A 98 -13.18 -3.07 14.66
N PHE A 99 -13.47 -2.25 13.64
CA PHE A 99 -13.20 -0.81 13.67
C PHE A 99 -14.40 0.02 14.13
N GLN A 100 -15.46 -0.63 14.63
CA GLN A 100 -16.66 -0.01 15.19
C GLN A 100 -17.28 1.00 14.22
N ILE A 101 -17.43 0.60 12.95
CA ILE A 101 -18.02 1.44 11.91
C ILE A 101 -19.52 1.54 12.14
N ALA A 102 -19.94 2.63 12.77
CA ALA A 102 -21.35 2.92 13.08
C ALA A 102 -22.05 3.79 12.02
N SER A 103 -21.28 4.41 11.13
CA SER A 103 -21.79 5.32 10.09
C SER A 103 -20.85 5.31 8.90
N ILE A 104 -21.42 5.40 7.70
CA ILE A 104 -20.69 5.46 6.43
C ILE A 104 -21.12 6.70 5.62
N PRO A 105 -20.22 7.29 4.80
CA PRO A 105 -18.83 6.87 4.63
C PRO A 105 -17.97 7.18 5.86
N CYS A 106 -16.98 6.33 6.14
CA CYS A 106 -15.97 6.55 7.16
C CYS A 106 -14.61 6.30 6.52
N VAL A 107 -13.70 7.26 6.60
CA VAL A 107 -12.36 7.11 6.03
C VAL A 107 -11.35 7.14 7.16
N MET A 108 -10.47 6.14 7.20
CA MET A 108 -9.47 5.96 8.26
C MET A 108 -8.07 5.85 7.65
N ALA A 109 -7.14 6.66 8.14
CA ALA A 109 -5.73 6.57 7.79
C ALA A 109 -5.05 5.50 8.66
N PHE A 110 -4.22 4.68 8.01
CA PHE A 110 -3.41 3.64 8.60
C PHE A 110 -1.93 3.91 8.35
N LYS A 111 -1.12 3.64 9.38
CA LYS A 111 0.34 3.63 9.31
C LYS A 111 0.85 2.41 10.07
N ASP A 112 1.73 1.63 9.43
CA ASP A 112 2.31 0.42 10.02
C ASP A 112 1.25 -0.57 10.55
N GLY A 113 0.11 -0.68 9.86
CA GLY A 113 -1.01 -1.54 10.25
C GLY A 113 -1.94 -0.97 11.33
N GLU A 114 -1.62 0.20 11.89
CA GLU A 114 -2.38 0.83 12.97
C GLU A 114 -3.17 2.06 12.49
N PRO A 115 -4.41 2.26 12.98
CA PRO A 115 -5.21 3.43 12.64
C PRO A 115 -4.68 4.67 13.35
N VAL A 116 -4.43 5.75 12.61
CA VAL A 116 -3.86 6.99 13.15
C VAL A 116 -4.84 8.16 13.18
N GLU A 117 -5.79 8.19 12.26
CA GLU A 117 -6.79 9.27 12.16
C GLU A 117 -7.99 8.81 11.34
N LYS A 118 -9.17 9.43 11.56
CA LYS A 118 -10.34 9.17 10.73
C LYS A 118 -11.24 10.39 10.59
N PHE A 119 -12.04 10.40 9.54
CA PHE A 119 -13.22 11.26 9.43
C PHE A 119 -14.46 10.43 9.08
N VAL A 120 -15.63 11.00 9.35
CA VAL A 120 -16.93 10.38 9.05
C VAL A 120 -17.78 11.37 8.25
N GLY A 121 -18.48 10.84 7.25
CA GLY A 121 -19.37 11.59 6.35
C GLY A 121 -18.70 12.04 5.06
N ALA A 122 -19.52 12.53 4.14
CA ALA A 122 -19.07 13.06 2.85
C ALA A 122 -18.53 14.49 3.03
N LEU A 123 -17.22 14.62 3.22
CA LEU A 123 -16.56 15.92 3.38
C LEU A 123 -16.44 16.69 2.05
N PRO A 124 -16.36 18.03 2.09
CA PRO A 124 -16.04 18.84 0.92
C PRO A 124 -14.67 18.50 0.34
N LYS A 125 -14.49 18.70 -0.97
CA LYS A 125 -13.26 18.37 -1.72
C LYS A 125 -11.98 18.83 -1.03
N ASN A 126 -11.92 20.07 -0.58
CA ASN A 126 -10.70 20.62 0.02
C ASN A 126 -10.32 19.87 1.30
N ALA A 127 -11.30 19.53 2.16
CA ALA A 127 -11.03 18.77 3.38
C ALA A 127 -10.52 17.35 3.08
N VAL A 128 -11.02 16.71 2.01
CA VAL A 128 -10.52 15.39 1.56
C VAL A 128 -9.08 15.49 1.06
N VAL A 129 -8.77 16.52 0.25
CA VAL A 129 -7.41 16.76 -0.26
C VAL A 129 -6.45 17.05 0.90
N ASP A 130 -6.85 17.86 1.87
CA ASP A 130 -6.05 18.17 3.05
C ASP A 130 -5.77 16.90 3.88
N PHE A 131 -6.79 16.06 4.07
CA PHE A 131 -6.64 14.78 4.75
C PHE A 131 -5.67 13.85 4.03
N VAL A 132 -5.82 13.67 2.71
CA VAL A 132 -4.90 12.87 1.88
C VAL A 132 -3.48 13.40 1.97
N THR A 133 -3.30 14.71 1.81
CA THR A 133 -1.98 15.37 1.81
C THR A 133 -1.28 15.23 3.16
N LYS A 134 -2.03 15.39 4.27
CA LYS A 134 -1.52 15.20 5.63
C LYS A 134 -0.92 13.81 5.85
N HIS A 135 -1.51 12.79 5.24
CA HIS A 135 -1.07 11.40 5.39
C HIS A 135 -0.12 10.91 4.28
N ALA A 136 0.07 11.69 3.22
CA ALA A 136 1.00 11.39 2.12
C ALA A 136 2.49 11.54 2.49
N GLY A 137 2.83 12.32 3.53
CA GLY A 137 4.20 12.76 3.82
C GLY A 137 4.83 12.24 5.12
N ARG A 138 4.21 11.28 5.82
CA ARG A 138 4.74 10.73 7.08
C ARG A 138 5.22 9.29 6.89
N ALA A 139 6.30 9.10 6.15
CA ALA A 139 7.13 7.89 6.23
C ALA A 139 7.91 7.91 7.56
#